data_AF-A0A3D2F3N2-F1
#
_entry.id   AF-A0A3D2F3N2-F1
#
_cell.length_a   1.000
_cell.length_b   1.000
_cell.length_c   1.000
_cell.angle_alpha   90.00
_cell.angle_beta   90.00
_cell.angle_gamma   90.00
#
_symmetry.space_group_name_H-M   'P 1'
#
loop_
_entity.id
_entity.type
_entity.pdbx_description
1 polymer ?
#
loop_
_entity_poly.entity_id
_entity_poly.type
_entity_poly.pdbx_seq_one_letter_code
_entity_poly.pdbx_strand_id
1 'polypeptide(L)'
;MNFIKNINFTSRFKKMVFYATIFIVPIFAGADEMIYNPLGTDSFPDLASALSELAIEIGIPIAALFIIYSGLMFVTARGNEEKLKKAKTGLMWSLGGTAILLGAWAITEVLKDTIELLE
;
A
#
# COMPACT_ATOMS: atom_id res chain seq x y z
N MET A 1 10.79 29.07 31.22
CA MET A 1 11.61 27.85 31.12
C MET A 1 10.94 26.77 31.95
N ASN A 2 10.47 25.67 31.35
CA ASN A 2 10.14 24.35 31.93
C ASN A 2 9.00 23.65 31.15
N PHE A 3 9.11 23.62 29.82
CA PHE A 3 8.15 23.01 28.90
C PHE A 3 8.47 21.52 28.60
N ILE A 4 9.40 20.89 29.32
CA ILE A 4 9.92 19.55 28.96
C ILE A 4 10.24 18.76 30.22
N LYS A 5 9.23 18.36 31.01
CA LYS A 5 9.50 17.52 32.19
C LYS A 5 8.35 16.59 32.59
N ASN A 6 7.73 15.90 31.63
CA ASN A 6 7.05 14.64 31.97
C ASN A 6 6.79 13.72 30.75
N ILE A 7 7.78 13.52 29.89
CA ILE A 7 7.70 12.48 28.86
C ILE A 7 8.35 11.22 29.45
N ASN A 8 7.53 10.36 30.09
CA ASN A 8 7.98 9.04 30.54
C ASN A 8 8.09 8.12 29.31
N PHE A 9 9.20 8.26 28.59
CA PHE A 9 9.54 7.53 27.34
C PHE A 9 9.35 6.01 27.49
N THR A 10 9.68 5.46 28.65
CA THR A 10 9.52 4.04 28.99
C THR A 10 8.05 3.58 28.99
N SER A 11 7.11 4.45 29.36
CA SER A 11 5.67 4.13 29.41
C SER A 11 5.03 4.18 28.01
N ARG A 12 5.47 5.13 27.16
CA ARG A 12 5.00 5.22 25.77
C ARG A 12 5.59 4.11 24.90
N PHE A 13 6.85 3.76 25.13
CA PHE A 13 7.53 2.66 24.43
C PHE A 13 6.90 1.30 24.77
N LYS A 14 6.61 1.01 26.05
CA LYS A 14 5.90 -0.23 26.44
C LYS A 14 4.51 -0.35 25.78
N LYS A 15 3.76 0.76 25.66
CA LYS A 15 2.46 0.76 24.96
C LYS A 15 2.59 0.55 23.45
N MET A 16 3.60 1.15 22.83
CA MET A 16 3.88 0.98 21.39
C MET A 16 4.31 -0.45 21.06
N VAL A 17 5.20 -1.03 21.88
CA VAL A 17 5.59 -2.45 21.76
C VAL A 17 4.38 -3.35 21.97
N PHE A 18 3.49 -3.05 22.92
CA PHE A 18 2.26 -3.80 23.15
C PHE A 18 1.30 -3.77 21.94
N TYR A 19 1.08 -2.61 21.31
CA TYR A 19 0.28 -2.51 20.09
C TYR A 19 0.94 -3.21 18.89
N ALA A 20 2.27 -3.13 18.76
CA ALA A 20 3.00 -3.88 17.75
C ALA A 20 2.88 -5.40 17.97
N THR A 21 2.92 -5.87 19.22
CA THR A 21 2.76 -7.30 19.53
C THR A 21 1.34 -7.81 19.24
N ILE A 22 0.28 -7.03 19.48
CA ILE A 22 -1.09 -7.44 19.14
C ILE A 22 -1.29 -7.54 17.61
N PHE A 23 -0.60 -6.70 16.83
CA PHE A 23 -0.69 -6.72 15.37
C PHE A 23 0.17 -7.82 14.72
N ILE A 24 1.25 -8.26 15.37
CA ILE A 24 2.19 -9.28 14.85
C ILE A 24 1.84 -10.71 15.31
N VAL A 25 1.25 -10.89 16.50
CA VAL A 25 0.88 -12.22 17.04
C VAL A 25 -0.12 -13.03 16.19
N PRO A 26 -1.11 -12.46 15.47
CA PRO A 26 -1.98 -13.25 14.60
C PRO A 26 -1.25 -13.88 13.41
N ILE A 27 -0.04 -13.43 13.11
CA ILE A 27 0.78 -13.92 11.97
C ILE A 27 1.45 -15.26 12.31
N PHE A 28 1.55 -15.63 13.60
CA PHE A 28 2.30 -16.82 14.05
C PHE A 28 1.46 -17.91 14.73
N ALA A 29 0.13 -17.74 14.84
CA ALA A 29 -0.71 -18.58 15.71
C ALA A 29 -1.49 -19.72 15.01
N GLY A 30 -1.15 -20.11 13.78
CA GLY A 30 -1.81 -21.21 13.07
C GLY A 30 -0.81 -22.12 12.37
N ALA A 31 -0.36 -23.17 13.05
CA ALA A 31 0.56 -24.17 12.50
C ALA A 31 0.16 -25.58 12.96
N ASP A 32 -0.96 -26.09 12.46
CA ASP A 32 -1.17 -27.52 12.18
C ASP A 32 -2.42 -27.67 11.31
N GLU A 33 -2.25 -28.05 10.05
CA GLU A 33 -3.21 -28.65 9.10
C GLU A 33 -2.45 -28.78 7.76
N MET A 34 -2.95 -29.58 6.81
CA MET A 34 -2.32 -29.76 5.48
C MET A 34 -1.76 -28.43 4.96
N ILE A 35 -0.64 -28.42 4.21
CA ILE A 35 -0.16 -27.19 3.57
C ILE A 35 -1.23 -26.77 2.55
N TYR A 36 -2.26 -26.09 3.06
CA TYR A 36 -3.27 -25.39 2.33
C TYR A 36 -2.52 -24.25 1.70
N ASN A 37 -2.52 -24.21 0.37
CA ASN A 37 -1.91 -23.10 -0.33
C ASN A 37 -2.58 -21.83 0.22
N PRO A 38 -1.89 -21.00 1.02
CA PRO A 38 -2.52 -19.83 1.63
C PRO A 38 -2.88 -18.78 0.57
N LEU A 39 -2.44 -18.99 -0.67
CA LEU A 39 -2.79 -18.21 -1.85
C LEU A 39 -3.96 -18.84 -2.63
N GLY A 40 -4.27 -20.12 -2.46
CA GLY A 40 -5.37 -20.82 -3.16
C GLY A 40 -5.22 -20.88 -4.69
N THR A 41 -4.02 -20.64 -5.23
CA THR A 41 -3.75 -20.55 -6.67
C THR A 41 -3.04 -21.79 -7.21
N ASP A 42 -3.66 -22.50 -8.13
CA ASP A 42 -3.09 -23.72 -8.73
C ASP A 42 -2.33 -23.44 -10.05
N SER A 43 -2.40 -22.21 -10.55
CA SER A 43 -1.81 -21.78 -11.81
C SER A 43 -1.03 -20.46 -11.69
N PHE A 44 -0.06 -20.24 -12.58
CA PHE A 44 0.72 -18.99 -12.64
C PHE A 44 -0.14 -17.72 -12.88
N PRO A 45 -1.17 -17.75 -13.77
CA PRO A 45 -2.11 -16.64 -13.93
C PRO A 45 -2.84 -16.30 -12.63
N ASP A 46 -3.34 -17.31 -11.91
CA ASP A 46 -4.07 -17.08 -10.65
C ASP A 46 -3.16 -16.45 -9.59
N LEU A 47 -1.89 -16.89 -9.52
CA LEU A 47 -0.90 -16.28 -8.64
C LEU A 47 -0.66 -14.80 -8.99
N ALA A 48 -0.56 -14.47 -10.28
CA ALA A 48 -0.42 -13.09 -10.72
C ALA A 48 -1.66 -12.26 -10.37
N SER A 49 -2.86 -12.83 -10.47
CA SER A 49 -4.13 -12.15 -10.13
C SER A 49 -4.18 -11.83 -8.66
N ALA A 50 -3.93 -12.82 -7.80
CA ALA A 50 -3.92 -12.65 -6.35
C ALA A 50 -2.90 -11.60 -5.88
N LEU A 51 -1.71 -11.57 -6.48
CA LEU A 51 -0.70 -10.55 -6.17
C LEU A 51 -1.12 -9.15 -6.63
N SER A 52 -1.76 -9.05 -7.80
CA SER A 52 -2.23 -7.78 -8.34
C SER A 52 -3.41 -7.22 -7.55
N GLU A 53 -4.34 -8.07 -7.12
CA GLU A 53 -5.45 -7.72 -6.24
C GLU A 53 -4.95 -7.21 -4.88
N LEU A 54 -4.01 -7.94 -4.26
CA LEU A 54 -3.37 -7.50 -3.01
C LEU A 54 -2.67 -6.14 -3.19
N ALA A 55 -1.97 -5.96 -4.31
CA ALA A 55 -1.30 -4.70 -4.63
C ALA A 55 -2.29 -3.54 -4.83
N ILE A 56 -3.48 -3.78 -5.38
CA ILE A 56 -4.53 -2.78 -5.53
C ILE A 56 -5.16 -2.44 -4.18
N GLU A 57 -5.45 -3.44 -3.36
CA GLU A 57 -6.11 -3.25 -2.06
C GLU A 57 -5.29 -2.32 -1.14
N ILE A 58 -3.97 -2.49 -1.12
CA ILE A 58 -3.07 -1.59 -0.37
C ILE A 58 -2.66 -0.36 -1.19
N GLY A 59 -2.55 -0.50 -2.51
CA GLY A 59 -1.99 0.51 -3.41
C GLY A 59 -2.93 1.68 -3.67
N ILE A 60 -4.24 1.44 -3.78
CA ILE A 60 -5.25 2.48 -4.00
C ILE A 60 -5.29 3.50 -2.84
N PRO A 61 -5.38 3.10 -1.56
CA PRO A 61 -5.31 4.03 -0.44
C PRO A 61 -4.01 4.85 -0.43
N ILE A 62 -2.88 4.21 -0.69
CA ILE A 62 -1.56 4.86 -0.72
C ILE A 62 -1.51 5.90 -1.85
N ALA A 63 -1.91 5.51 -3.07
CA ALA A 63 -1.97 6.39 -4.22
C ALA A 63 -2.86 7.62 -3.96
N ALA A 64 -4.04 7.42 -3.36
CA ALA A 64 -4.94 8.50 -2.99
C ALA A 64 -4.27 9.50 -2.02
N LEU A 65 -3.54 9.01 -1.01
CA LEU A 65 -2.80 9.86 -0.08
C LEU A 65 -1.72 10.70 -0.79
N PHE A 66 -0.98 10.10 -1.73
CA PHE A 66 0.05 10.81 -2.49
C PHE A 66 -0.52 11.88 -3.44
N ILE A 67 -1.66 11.58 -4.06
CA ILE A 67 -2.39 12.55 -4.89
C ILE A 67 -2.88 13.72 -4.03
N ILE A 68 -3.49 13.44 -2.88
CA ILE A 68 -3.95 14.48 -1.94
C ILE A 68 -2.76 15.34 -1.47
N TYR A 69 -1.66 14.70 -1.07
CA TYR A 69 -0.45 15.41 -0.63
C TYR A 69 0.10 16.35 -1.71
N SER A 70 0.19 15.86 -2.96
CA SER A 70 0.61 16.67 -4.10
C SER A 70 -0.36 17.82 -4.36
N GLY A 71 -1.67 17.58 -4.24
CA GLY A 71 -2.72 18.60 -4.35
C GLY A 71 -2.61 19.70 -3.29
N LEU A 72 -2.35 19.33 -2.03
CA LEU A 72 -2.10 20.31 -0.95
C LEU A 72 -0.83 21.13 -1.22
N MET A 73 0.19 20.52 -1.83
CA MET A 73 1.40 21.24 -2.23
C MET A 73 1.12 22.27 -3.33
N PHE A 74 0.20 21.99 -4.27
CA PHE A 74 -0.26 22.96 -5.26
C PHE A 74 -0.94 24.17 -4.61
N VAL A 75 -1.84 23.94 -3.66
CA VAL A 75 -2.56 25.02 -2.97
C VAL A 75 -1.61 25.88 -2.12
N THR A 76 -0.66 25.26 -1.44
CA THR A 76 0.29 25.98 -0.57
C THR A 76 1.43 26.67 -1.32
N ALA A 77 1.65 26.36 -2.59
CA ALA A 77 2.71 26.97 -3.39
C ALA A 77 2.51 28.48 -3.62
N ARG A 78 1.26 28.98 -3.64
CA ARG A 78 0.92 30.43 -3.72
C ARG A 78 1.74 31.23 -4.75
N GLY A 79 2.04 30.65 -5.91
CA GLY A 79 2.83 31.29 -6.97
C GLY A 79 4.35 31.14 -6.88
N ASN A 80 4.88 30.40 -5.90
CA ASN A 80 6.28 29.99 -5.87
C ASN A 80 6.53 28.90 -6.93
N GLU A 81 7.28 29.24 -7.97
CA GLU A 81 7.58 28.36 -9.11
C GLU A 81 8.27 27.05 -8.70
N GLU A 82 9.16 27.10 -7.72
CA GLU A 82 9.89 25.91 -7.26
C GLU A 82 8.95 24.90 -6.59
N LYS A 83 8.04 25.39 -5.74
CA LYS A 83 7.03 24.56 -5.07
C LYS A 83 6.00 24.02 -6.06
N LEU A 84 5.59 24.83 -7.04
CA LEU A 84 4.71 24.41 -8.13
C LEU A 84 5.33 23.29 -8.97
N LYS A 85 6.62 23.42 -9.31
CA LYS A 85 7.35 22.37 -10.05
C LYS A 85 7.40 21.06 -9.26
N LYS A 86 7.70 21.13 -7.95
CA LYS A 86 7.71 19.97 -7.06
C LYS A 86 6.32 19.31 -6.95
N ALA A 87 5.26 20.10 -6.78
CA ALA A 87 3.89 19.58 -6.72
C ALA A 87 3.48 18.88 -8.02
N LYS A 88 3.84 19.47 -9.18
CA LYS A 88 3.57 18.87 -10.50
C LYS A 88 4.33 17.56 -10.70
N THR A 89 5.60 17.53 -10.37
CA THR A 89 6.40 16.31 -10.46
C THR A 89 5.83 15.22 -9.53
N GLY A 90 5.50 15.56 -8.29
CA GLY A 90 4.87 14.62 -7.34
C GLY A 90 3.54 14.06 -7.83
N LEU A 91 2.70 14.90 -8.42
CA LEU A 91 1.44 14.47 -9.02
C LEU A 91 1.67 13.52 -10.20
N MET A 92 2.61 13.83 -11.10
CA MET A 92 2.93 12.96 -12.24
C MET A 92 3.46 11.59 -11.79
N TRP A 93 4.29 11.54 -10.76
CA TRP A 93 4.76 10.28 -10.17
C TRP A 93 3.63 9.48 -9.52
N SER A 94 2.70 10.16 -8.84
CA SER A 94 1.54 9.53 -8.21
C SER A 94 0.60 8.93 -9.26
N LEU A 95 0.35 9.67 -10.34
CA LEU A 95 -0.44 9.20 -11.49
C LEU A 95 0.25 8.04 -12.21
N GLY A 96 1.57 8.13 -12.42
CA GLY A 96 2.35 7.06 -13.02
C GLY A 96 2.30 5.77 -12.19
N GLY A 97 2.48 5.85 -10.87
CA GLY A 97 2.36 4.70 -9.97
C GLY A 97 0.96 4.09 -9.97
N THR A 98 -0.08 4.92 -9.98
CA THR A 98 -1.47 4.47 -10.07
C THR A 98 -1.75 3.77 -11.40
N ALA A 99 -1.26 4.33 -12.51
CA ALA A 99 -1.41 3.74 -13.83
C ALA A 99 -0.71 2.37 -13.94
N ILE A 100 0.45 2.21 -13.30
CA ILE A 100 1.15 0.91 -13.25
C ILE A 100 0.35 -0.11 -12.45
N LEU A 101 -0.19 0.27 -11.28
CA LEU A 101 -1.04 -0.62 -10.47
C LEU A 101 -2.26 -1.12 -11.26
N LEU A 102 -2.99 -0.19 -11.88
CA LEU A 102 -4.16 -0.54 -12.69
C LEU A 102 -3.78 -1.34 -13.94
N GLY A 103 -2.64 -1.02 -14.56
CA GLY A 103 -2.14 -1.71 -15.74
C GLY A 103 -1.73 -3.16 -15.45
N ALA A 104 -1.09 -3.42 -14.30
CA ALA A 104 -0.71 -4.77 -13.89
C ALA A 104 -1.95 -5.67 -13.72
N TRP A 105 -2.96 -5.19 -13.00
CA TRP A 105 -4.21 -5.92 -12.81
C TRP A 105 -4.95 -6.14 -14.13
N ALA A 106 -5.06 -5.13 -14.99
CA ALA A 106 -5.74 -5.25 -16.28
C ALA A 106 -5.09 -6.30 -17.20
N ILE A 107 -3.75 -6.36 -17.22
CA ILE A 107 -3.04 -7.37 -18.03
C ILE A 107 -3.33 -8.77 -17.50
N THR A 108 -3.30 -8.93 -16.17
CA THR A 108 -3.51 -10.22 -15.53
C THR A 108 -4.94 -10.75 -15.71
N GLU A 109 -5.94 -9.88 -15.65
CA GLU A 109 -7.33 -10.25 -15.93
C GLU A 109 -7.50 -10.79 -17.35
N VAL A 110 -6.93 -10.08 -18.34
CA VAL A 110 -6.98 -10.52 -19.75
C VAL A 110 -6.27 -11.85 -19.96
N LEU A 111 -5.17 -12.10 -19.24
CA LEU A 111 -4.46 -13.39 -19.31
C LEU A 111 -5.30 -14.52 -18.73
N LYS A 112 -5.98 -14.29 -17.61
CA LYS A 112 -6.88 -15.26 -16.99
C LYS A 112 -8.06 -15.58 -17.92
N ASP A 113 -8.73 -14.55 -18.44
CA ASP A 113 -9.83 -14.69 -19.38
C ASP A 113 -9.44 -15.51 -20.61
N THR A 114 -8.24 -15.26 -21.16
CA THR A 114 -7.77 -15.97 -22.35
C THR A 114 -7.53 -17.46 -22.08
N ILE A 115 -7.07 -17.81 -20.87
CA ILE A 115 -6.79 -19.21 -20.50
C ILE A 115 -8.10 -19.94 -20.18
N GLU A 116 -9.03 -19.30 -19.48
CA GLU A 116 -10.36 -19.85 -19.21
C GLU A 116 -11.16 -20.09 -20.50
N LEU A 117 -10.95 -19.29 -21.55
CA LEU A 117 -11.55 -19.51 -22.87
C LEU A 117 -10.96 -20.71 -23.65
N LEU A 118 -9.82 -21.26 -23.22
CA LEU A 118 -9.12 -22.36 -23.91
C LEU A 118 -9.28 -23.73 -23.22
N GLU A 119 -9.80 -23.76 -21.98
CA GLU A 119 -10.30 -24.98 -21.32
C GLU A 119 -11.77 -25.26 -21.68
#